data_AF-A0A957GFG0-F1
#
_entry.id   AF-A0A957GFG0-F1
#
_cell.length_a   1.000
_cell.length_b   1.000
_cell.length_c   1.000
_cell.angle_alpha   90.00
_cell.angle_beta   90.00
_cell.angle_gamma   90.00
#
_symmetry.space_group_name_H-M   'P 1'
#
loop_
_entity.id
_entity.type
_entity.pdbx_description
1 polymer ?
#
loop_
_entity_poly.entity_id
_entity_poly.type
_entity_poly.pdbx_seq_one_letter_code
_entity_poly.pdbx_strand_id
1 'polypeptide(L)'
;LLDVPGRFARFEEGLEIITRLLLQPDPVDFAGHYYQLHEAVLLPRPSRPGGPPILIGGNGPRRTLPLVARYAQEWNAVYLPPARISELNQQLDALLAAQQRPPEAVRRS
;
A
#
# COMPACT_ATOMS: atom_id res chain seq x y z
N LEU A 1 -13.58 19.41 -1.73
CA LEU A 1 -12.85 18.12 -1.51
C LEU A 1 -12.57 17.50 -2.87
N LEU A 2 -11.44 16.79 -3.05
CA LEU A 2 -11.13 16.09 -4.30
C LEU A 2 -12.21 15.04 -4.63
N ASP A 3 -12.43 14.79 -5.92
CA ASP A 3 -13.27 13.70 -6.40
C ASP A 3 -12.66 12.32 -6.10
N VAL A 4 -13.37 11.23 -6.39
CA VAL A 4 -12.88 9.88 -6.04
C VAL A 4 -11.53 9.57 -6.70
N PRO A 5 -11.35 9.78 -8.02
CA PRO A 5 -10.04 9.60 -8.66
C PRO A 5 -8.94 10.45 -8.02
N GLY A 6 -9.17 11.74 -7.78
CA GLY A 6 -8.17 12.64 -7.19
C GLY A 6 -7.77 12.22 -5.78
N ARG A 7 -8.71 11.75 -4.96
CA ARG A 7 -8.40 11.21 -3.63
C ARG A 7 -7.51 9.97 -3.70
N PHE A 8 -7.77 9.05 -4.64
CA PHE A 8 -6.93 7.86 -4.81
C PHE A 8 -5.55 8.19 -5.37
N ALA A 9 -5.44 9.13 -6.31
CA ALA A 9 -4.16 9.58 -6.83
C ALA A 9 -3.29 10.19 -5.71
N ARG A 10 -3.88 11.07 -4.88
CA ARG A 10 -3.20 11.61 -3.71
C ARG A 10 -2.85 10.54 -2.67
N PHE A 11 -3.70 9.54 -2.49
CA PHE A 11 -3.44 8.42 -1.57
C PHE A 11 -2.27 7.56 -2.04
N GLU A 12 -2.19 7.26 -3.34
CA GLU A 12 -1.09 6.47 -3.92
C GLU A 12 0.27 7.17 -3.76
N GLU A 13 0.36 8.48 -4.04
CA GLU A 13 1.60 9.22 -3.78
C GLU A 13 2.00 9.18 -2.29
N GLY A 14 1.03 9.29 -1.40
CA GLY A 14 1.27 9.18 0.04
C GLY A 14 1.81 7.80 0.44
N LEU A 15 1.24 6.72 -0.10
CA LEU A 15 1.73 5.36 0.14
C LEU A 15 3.16 5.18 -0.35
N GLU A 16 3.49 5.72 -1.52
CA GLU A 16 4.84 5.65 -2.06
C GLU A 16 5.84 6.39 -1.17
N ILE A 17 5.54 7.63 -0.79
CA ILE A 17 6.38 8.42 0.10
C ILE A 17 6.61 7.71 1.43
N ILE A 18 5.53 7.25 2.08
CA ILE A 18 5.61 6.57 3.38
C ILE A 18 6.46 5.30 3.24
N THR A 19 6.24 4.51 2.18
CA THR A 19 7.02 3.29 1.94
C THR A 19 8.51 3.60 1.75
N ARG A 20 8.84 4.65 0.97
CA ARG A 20 10.24 5.07 0.77
C ARG A 20 10.89 5.50 2.08
N LEU A 21 10.25 6.37 2.85
CA LEU A 21 10.77 6.87 4.13
C LEU A 21 10.98 5.75 5.16
N LEU A 22 10.09 4.75 5.18
CA LEU A 22 10.18 3.63 6.11
C LEU A 22 11.26 2.61 5.73
N LEU A 23 11.51 2.40 4.43
CA LEU A 23 12.27 1.24 3.94
C LEU A 23 13.59 1.59 3.25
N GLN A 24 13.72 2.80 2.69
CA GLN A 24 14.89 3.20 1.91
C GLN A 24 15.91 3.96 2.80
N PRO A 25 17.21 3.89 2.45
CA PRO A 25 18.21 4.78 3.03
C PRO A 25 17.83 6.25 2.83
N ASP A 26 18.26 7.10 3.76
CA ASP A 26 18.08 8.54 3.64
C ASP A 26 19.17 9.11 2.73
N PRO A 27 18.92 10.24 2.07
CA PRO A 27 17.64 10.95 2.04
C PRO A 27 16.66 10.39 0.99
N VAL A 28 15.38 10.77 1.10
CA VAL A 28 14.33 10.47 0.13
C VAL A 28 13.87 11.74 -0.58
N ASP A 29 14.03 11.76 -1.90
CA ASP A 29 13.38 12.72 -2.79
C ASP A 29 12.10 12.14 -3.40
N PHE A 30 11.12 13.00 -3.64
CA PHE A 30 9.88 12.66 -4.32
C PHE A 30 9.33 13.88 -5.06
N ALA A 31 8.92 13.71 -6.31
CA ALA A 31 8.37 14.79 -7.13
C ALA A 31 7.04 14.34 -7.76
N GLY A 32 5.99 14.28 -6.92
CA GLY A 32 4.64 13.97 -7.35
C GLY A 32 3.83 15.21 -7.74
N HIS A 33 2.56 15.00 -8.06
CA HIS A 33 1.60 16.06 -8.30
C HIS A 33 1.08 16.68 -6.99
N TYR A 34 0.86 15.85 -5.97
CA TYR A 34 0.32 16.29 -4.68
C TYR A 34 1.38 16.52 -3.61
N TYR A 35 2.50 15.81 -3.68
CA TYR A 35 3.59 15.94 -2.71
C TYR A 35 4.94 16.09 -3.39
N GLN A 36 5.80 16.91 -2.80
CA GLN A 36 7.19 17.05 -3.16
C GLN A 36 8.05 16.96 -1.91
N LEU A 37 9.07 16.10 -1.94
CA LEU A 37 10.08 15.95 -0.91
C LEU A 37 11.44 16.27 -1.52
N HIS A 38 12.23 17.01 -0.76
CA HIS A 38 13.62 17.28 -1.08
C HIS A 38 14.49 16.91 0.11
N GLU A 39 15.44 16.02 -0.11
CA GLU A 39 16.37 15.49 0.90
C GLU A 39 15.69 15.07 2.22
N ALA A 40 14.50 14.45 2.14
CA ALA A 40 13.72 14.15 3.33
C ALA A 40 14.32 12.99 4.14
N VAL A 41 14.32 13.12 5.46
CA VAL A 41 14.90 12.15 6.39
C VAL A 41 13.85 11.79 7.44
N LEU A 42 13.62 10.50 7.68
CA LEU A 42 12.73 10.02 8.74
C LEU A 42 13.53 9.69 10.01
N LEU A 43 13.43 10.55 11.04
CA LEU A 43 14.07 10.33 12.34
C LEU A 43 13.07 10.34 13.50
N PRO A 44 13.22 9.44 14.49
CA PRO A 44 14.17 8.31 14.51
C PRO A 44 13.78 7.24 13.49
N ARG A 45 14.77 6.45 13.04
CA ARG A 45 14.50 5.32 12.16
C ARG A 45 13.65 4.26 12.89
N PRO A 46 12.77 3.54 12.17
CA PRO A 46 12.05 2.41 12.75
C PRO A 46 13.01 1.39 13.33
N SER A 47 12.77 0.97 14.57
CA SER A 47 13.58 -0.06 15.25
C SER A 47 13.35 -1.47 14.71
N ARG A 48 12.23 -1.69 14.01
CA ARG A 48 11.89 -2.97 13.36
C ARG A 48 12.64 -3.12 12.03
N PRO A 49 13.36 -4.23 11.80
CA PRO A 49 13.92 -4.55 10.49
C PRO A 49 12.85 -4.57 9.40
N GLY A 50 13.08 -3.85 8.31
CA GLY A 50 12.10 -3.71 7.23
C GLY A 50 10.89 -2.82 7.58
N GLY A 51 10.98 -2.00 8.62
CA GLY A 51 9.96 -1.01 8.98
C GLY A 51 8.69 -1.60 9.61
N PRO A 52 7.77 -0.74 10.09
CA PRO A 52 6.44 -1.16 10.52
C PRO A 52 5.62 -1.64 9.30
N PRO A 53 4.76 -2.68 9.46
CA PRO A 53 3.94 -3.18 8.37
C PRO A 53 2.85 -2.18 7.99
N ILE A 54 2.62 -2.00 6.70
CA ILE A 54 1.57 -1.18 6.13
C ILE A 54 0.31 -2.05 5.98
N LEU A 55 -0.78 -1.60 6.61
CA LEU A 55 -2.12 -2.16 6.45
C LEU A 55 -2.93 -1.23 5.56
N ILE A 56 -3.57 -1.79 4.53
CA ILE A 56 -4.53 -1.06 3.69
C ILE A 56 -5.91 -1.71 3.84
N GLY A 57 -6.90 -0.91 4.22
CA GLY A 57 -8.28 -1.34 4.37
C GLY A 57 -9.16 -1.02 3.16
N GLY A 58 -10.18 -1.84 2.96
CA GLY A 58 -11.25 -1.59 1.99
C GLY A 58 -11.37 -2.66 0.90
N ASN A 59 -12.49 -2.60 0.18
CA ASN A 59 -12.95 -3.71 -0.67
C ASN A 59 -12.84 -3.42 -2.18
N GLY A 60 -12.19 -2.33 -2.58
CA GLY A 60 -12.19 -1.85 -3.96
C GLY A 60 -11.28 -2.67 -4.88
N PRO A 61 -11.81 -3.49 -5.81
CA PRO A 61 -10.97 -4.37 -6.63
C PRO A 61 -10.11 -3.59 -7.64
N ARG A 62 -10.60 -2.44 -8.13
CA ARG A 62 -9.92 -1.63 -9.17
C ARG A 62 -8.85 -0.67 -8.65
N ARG A 63 -8.82 -0.39 -7.35
CA ARG A 63 -7.97 0.65 -6.77
C ARG A 63 -7.32 0.20 -5.47
N THR A 64 -8.09 -0.32 -4.52
CA THR A 64 -7.56 -0.78 -3.23
C THR A 64 -6.67 -2.01 -3.38
N LEU A 65 -7.14 -3.08 -4.05
CA LEU A 65 -6.35 -4.31 -4.18
C LEU A 65 -5.01 -4.11 -4.92
N PRO A 66 -4.92 -3.33 -6.01
CA PRO A 66 -3.63 -3.00 -6.62
C PRO A 66 -2.66 -2.30 -5.66
N LEU A 67 -3.17 -1.38 -4.82
CA LEU A 67 -2.36 -0.68 -3.83
C LEU A 67 -1.92 -1.61 -2.70
N VAL A 68 -2.79 -2.53 -2.25
CA VAL A 68 -2.44 -3.60 -1.31
C VAL A 68 -1.30 -4.44 -1.88
N ALA A 69 -1.47 -4.93 -3.12
CA ALA A 69 -0.49 -5.79 -3.78
C ALA A 69 0.87 -5.09 -3.96
N ARG A 70 0.89 -3.76 -4.07
CA ARG A 70 2.12 -2.98 -4.24
C ARG A 70 2.78 -2.56 -2.92
N TYR A 71 2.01 -2.10 -1.94
CA TYR A 71 2.57 -1.40 -0.76
C TYR A 71 2.33 -2.12 0.57
N ALA A 72 1.30 -2.96 0.68
CA ALA A 72 0.88 -3.47 1.97
C ALA A 72 1.54 -4.81 2.34
N GLN A 73 1.59 -5.05 3.65
CA GLN A 73 1.84 -6.36 4.26
C GLN A 73 0.56 -6.92 4.91
N GLU A 74 -0.50 -6.13 5.01
CA GLU A 74 -1.82 -6.58 5.45
C GLU A 74 -2.94 -5.93 4.65
N TRP A 75 -3.93 -6.73 4.26
CA TRP A 75 -5.18 -6.29 3.68
C TRP A 75 -6.31 -6.52 4.68
N ASN A 76 -7.01 -5.44 5.03
CA ASN A 76 -8.21 -5.53 5.85
C ASN A 76 -9.48 -5.44 4.97
N ALA A 77 -10.16 -6.56 4.82
CA ALA A 77 -11.43 -6.67 4.12
C ALA A 77 -12.59 -6.37 5.08
N VAL A 78 -13.57 -5.58 4.64
CA VAL A 78 -14.53 -4.95 5.56
C VAL A 78 -15.96 -5.41 5.27
N TYR A 79 -16.59 -6.10 6.22
CA TYR A 79 -18.01 -6.49 6.19
C TYR A 79 -18.47 -7.18 4.88
N LEU A 80 -17.70 -8.18 4.42
CA LEU A 80 -18.01 -8.92 3.19
C LEU A 80 -18.53 -10.34 3.50
N PRO A 81 -19.45 -10.87 2.67
CA PRO A 81 -19.83 -12.28 2.76
C PRO A 81 -18.66 -13.19 2.34
N PRO A 82 -18.59 -14.44 2.82
CA PRO A 82 -17.47 -15.35 2.54
C PRO A 82 -17.16 -15.52 1.04
N ALA A 83 -18.19 -15.63 0.20
CA ALA A 83 -18.02 -15.77 -1.25
C ALA A 83 -17.28 -14.57 -1.86
N ARG A 84 -17.57 -13.35 -1.40
CA ARG A 84 -16.92 -12.14 -1.91
C ARG A 84 -15.48 -12.00 -1.42
N ILE A 85 -15.21 -12.42 -0.18
CA ILE A 85 -13.84 -12.48 0.35
C ILE A 85 -13.00 -13.46 -0.48
N SER A 86 -13.56 -14.64 -0.82
CA SER A 86 -12.88 -15.63 -1.65
C SER A 86 -12.51 -15.07 -3.03
N GLU A 87 -13.45 -14.40 -3.71
CA GLU A 87 -13.20 -13.76 -5.01
C GLU A 87 -12.11 -12.69 -4.95
N LEU A 88 -12.17 -11.80 -3.94
CA LEU A 88 -11.19 -10.74 -3.80
C LEU A 88 -9.80 -11.28 -3.40
N ASN A 89 -9.72 -12.34 -2.61
CA ASN A 89 -8.46 -13.03 -2.32
C ASN A 89 -7.82 -13.57 -3.61
N GLN A 90 -8.59 -14.24 -4.46
CA GLN A 90 -8.08 -14.74 -5.75
C GLN A 90 -7.55 -13.60 -6.64
N GLN A 91 -8.25 -12.45 -6.66
CA GLN A 91 -7.77 -11.27 -7.39
C GLN A 91 -6.49 -10.71 -6.78
N LEU A 92 -6.40 -10.63 -5.46
CA LEU A 92 -5.19 -10.18 -4.77
C LEU A 92 -4.01 -11.11 -5.03
N ASP A 93 -4.22 -12.44 -5.01
CA ASP A 93 -3.19 -13.42 -5.31
C ASP A 93 -2.67 -13.26 -6.74
N ALA A 94 -3.55 -13.01 -7.71
CA ALA A 94 -3.14 -12.73 -9.10
C ALA A 94 -2.33 -11.44 -9.21
N LEU A 95 -2.70 -10.38 -8.49
CA LEU A 95 -1.97 -9.11 -8.47
C LEU A 95 -0.60 -9.25 -7.79
N LEU A 96 -0.50 -10.03 -6.71
CA LEU A 96 0.77 -10.33 -6.04
C LEU A 96 1.69 -11.14 -6.95
N ALA A 97 1.16 -12.18 -7.61
CA ALA A 97 1.91 -12.99 -8.56
C ALA A 97 2.48 -12.16 -9.73
N ALA A 98 1.69 -11.22 -10.27
CA ALA A 98 2.14 -10.30 -11.31
C ALA A 98 3.30 -9.39 -10.87
N GLN A 99 3.47 -9.18 -9.56
CA GLN A 99 4.57 -8.43 -8.95
C GLN A 99 5.66 -9.34 -8.36
N GLN A 100 5.63 -10.65 -8.67
CA GLN A 100 6.55 -11.65 -8.13
C GLN A 100 6.56 -11.71 -6.59
N ARG A 101 5.45 -11.33 -5.96
CA ARG A 101 5.24 -11.45 -4.52
C ARG A 101 4.43 -12.73 -4.23
N PRO A 102 4.83 -13.53 -3.24
CA PRO A 102 4.06 -14.71 -2.88
C PRO A 102 2.79 -14.32 -2.09
N PRO A 103 1.71 -15.13 -2.12
CA PRO A 103 0.45 -14.83 -1.44
C PRO A 103 0.59 -14.53 0.05
N GLU A 104 1.52 -15.17 0.75
CA GLU A 104 1.80 -14.97 2.19
C GLU A 104 2.46 -13.62 2.51
N ALA A 105 2.96 -12.89 1.50
CA ALA A 105 3.52 -11.56 1.68
C ALA A 105 2.48 -10.52 2.12
N VAL A 106 1.19 -10.86 2.06
CA VAL A 106 0.08 -10.05 2.55
C VAL A 106 -0.80 -10.88 3.48
N ARG A 107 -0.83 -10.51 4.76
CA ARG A 107 -1.80 -11.03 5.72
C ARG A 107 -3.20 -10.58 5.34
N ARG A 108 -4.19 -11.45 5.51
CA ARG A 108 -5.61 -11.18 5.20
C ARG A 108 -6.39 -11.10 6.52
N SER A 109 -7.05 -9.98 6.79
CA SER A 109 -7.84 -9.75 8.02
C SER A 109 -9.23 -9.19 7.76
#